data_AF-A0A8I0SMW1-F1
#
_entry.id   AF-A0A8I0SMW1-F1
#
_cell.length_a   1.000
_cell.length_b   1.000
_cell.length_c   1.000
_cell.angle_alpha   90.00
_cell.angle_beta   90.00
_cell.angle_gamma   90.00
#
_symmetry.space_group_name_H-M   'P 1'
#
loop_
_entity.id
_entity.type
_entity.pdbx_description
1 polymer ?
#
loop_
_entity_poly.entity_id
_entity_poly.type
_entity_poly.pdbx_seq_one_letter_code
_entity_poly.pdbx_strand_id
1 'polypeptide(L)'
;MNKSKYWIDLYENGAMAKRHLFSELVEGIHDIHEFREGKVTLRHYTVEPKPPMAIEPEFIVKVRGQMSQGVFARRLRISESTLKNWEQGRTKPPPTAAALIMMVDKFPDTLDRLETLTP
;
A
#
# COMPACT_ATOMS: atom_id res chain seq x y z
N MET A 1 16.40 29.96 -48.61
CA MET A 1 15.49 29.53 -47.52
C MET A 1 16.30 29.52 -46.22
N ASN A 2 16.12 30.55 -45.38
CA ASN A 2 16.99 30.79 -44.23
C ASN A 2 16.61 29.85 -43.07
N LYS A 3 17.44 28.83 -42.81
CA LYS A 3 17.22 27.86 -41.73
C LYS A 3 17.15 28.54 -40.34
N SER A 4 17.72 29.74 -40.17
CA SER A 4 17.70 30.47 -38.90
C SER A 4 16.30 30.91 -38.46
N LYS A 5 15.36 31.15 -39.38
CA LYS A 5 13.99 31.55 -39.03
C LYS A 5 13.18 30.39 -38.41
N TYR A 6 13.38 29.17 -38.92
CA TYR A 6 12.72 27.96 -38.42
C TYR A 6 13.14 27.59 -36.99
N TRP A 7 14.40 27.82 -36.60
CA TRP A 7 14.86 27.54 -35.24
C TRP A 7 14.36 28.55 -34.22
N ILE A 8 14.18 29.83 -34.60
CA ILE A 8 13.63 30.86 -33.70
C ILE A 8 12.14 30.62 -33.45
N ASP A 9 11.36 30.33 -34.51
CA ASP A 9 9.92 30.08 -34.39
C ASP A 9 9.58 28.81 -33.58
N LEU A 10 10.46 27.79 -33.58
CA LEU A 10 10.28 26.55 -32.80
C LEU A 10 10.58 26.73 -31.30
N TYR A 11 11.49 27.64 -30.93
CA TYR A 11 11.77 27.95 -29.52
C TYR A 11 10.84 29.05 -28.96
N GLU A 12 10.29 29.92 -29.79
CA GLU A 12 9.27 30.90 -29.38
C GLU A 12 7.88 30.28 -29.22
N ASN A 13 7.50 29.31 -30.06
CA ASN A 13 6.19 28.62 -29.96
C ASN A 13 6.26 27.29 -29.18
N GLY A 14 7.46 26.75 -28.94
CA GLY A 14 7.68 25.53 -28.15
C GLY A 14 7.96 25.79 -26.67
N ALA A 15 8.00 27.05 -26.25
CA ALA A 15 8.06 27.41 -24.84
C ALA A 15 6.73 27.02 -24.19
N MET A 16 6.76 25.92 -23.44
CA MET A 16 5.85 25.64 -22.32
C MET A 16 5.29 26.96 -21.80
N ALA A 17 4.02 27.25 -22.12
CA ALA A 17 3.33 28.43 -21.61
C ALA A 17 3.71 28.54 -20.13
N LYS A 18 4.37 29.64 -19.75
CA LYS A 18 4.90 29.83 -18.40
C LYS A 18 3.80 29.42 -17.44
N ARG A 19 3.90 28.22 -16.85
CA ARG A 19 2.90 27.74 -15.91
C ARG A 19 2.85 28.80 -14.83
N HIS A 20 1.72 29.47 -14.74
CA HIS A 20 1.52 30.53 -13.78
C HIS A 20 1.15 29.82 -12.48
N LEU A 21 2.14 29.19 -11.85
CA LEU A 21 1.95 28.28 -10.72
C LEU A 21 1.08 28.91 -9.62
N PHE A 22 1.25 30.21 -9.38
CA PHE A 22 0.43 30.94 -8.42
C PHE A 22 -1.04 31.01 -8.83
N SER A 23 -1.35 31.32 -10.09
CA SER A 23 -2.74 31.38 -10.55
C SER A 23 -3.38 30.00 -10.62
N GLU A 24 -2.65 28.97 -11.05
CA GLU A 24 -3.11 27.58 -11.07
C GLU A 24 -3.42 27.08 -9.63
N LEU A 25 -2.64 27.49 -8.63
CA LEU A 25 -2.88 27.14 -7.24
C LEU A 25 -4.11 27.88 -6.67
N VAL A 26 -4.28 29.16 -7.01
CA VAL A 26 -5.47 29.94 -6.62
C VAL A 26 -6.74 29.35 -7.25
N GLU A 27 -6.67 28.95 -8.52
CA GLU A 27 -7.74 28.26 -9.24
C GLU A 27 -8.08 26.92 -8.57
N GLY A 28 -7.08 26.09 -8.26
CA GLY A 28 -7.31 24.83 -7.55
C GLY A 28 -7.94 24.97 -6.16
N ILE A 29 -7.66 26.07 -5.43
CA ILE A 29 -8.35 26.36 -4.16
C ILE A 29 -9.82 26.70 -4.39
N HIS A 30 -10.11 27.47 -5.44
CA HIS A 30 -11.48 27.81 -5.81
C HIS A 30 -12.28 26.56 -6.21
N ASP A 31 -11.68 25.69 -7.03
CA ASP A 31 -12.25 24.41 -7.42
C ASP A 31 -12.58 23.53 -6.21
N ILE A 32 -11.72 23.48 -5.18
CA ILE A 32 -11.98 22.74 -3.94
C ILE A 32 -13.18 23.33 -3.19
N HIS A 33 -13.32 24.66 -3.17
CA HIS A 33 -14.46 25.33 -2.54
C HIS A 33 -15.77 24.96 -3.25
N GLU A 34 -15.81 25.12 -4.57
CA GLU A 34 -16.97 24.78 -5.39
C GLU A 34 -17.32 23.29 -5.31
N PHE A 35 -16.31 22.42 -5.24
CA PHE A 35 -16.51 20.98 -5.06
C PHE A 35 -17.17 20.66 -3.72
N ARG A 36 -16.77 21.32 -2.63
CA ARG A 36 -17.39 21.16 -1.31
C ARG A 36 -18.83 21.67 -1.25
N GLU A 37 -19.16 22.68 -2.05
CA GLU A 37 -20.52 23.18 -2.22
C GLU A 37 -21.35 22.34 -3.21
N GLY A 38 -20.75 21.33 -3.85
CA GLY A 38 -21.41 20.47 -4.83
C GLY A 38 -21.64 21.12 -6.20
N LYS A 39 -20.98 22.24 -6.50
CA LYS A 39 -21.13 23.01 -7.74
C LYS A 39 -20.31 22.44 -8.90
N VAL A 40 -19.16 21.84 -8.60
CA VAL A 40 -18.28 21.19 -9.58
C VAL A 40 -17.96 19.77 -9.13
N THR A 41 -17.57 18.91 -10.09
CA THR A 41 -17.13 17.54 -9.82
C THR A 41 -15.63 17.44 -10.03
N LEU A 42 -14.88 17.24 -8.95
CA LEU A 42 -13.45 16.94 -9.00
C LEU A 42 -13.22 15.43 -8.99
N ARG A 43 -12.12 14.99 -9.60
CA ARG A 43 -11.65 13.61 -9.46
C ARG A 43 -11.25 13.38 -8.01
N HIS A 44 -12.08 12.64 -7.29
CA HIS A 44 -11.86 12.25 -5.91
C HIS A 44 -12.07 10.75 -5.77
N TYR A 45 -11.52 10.17 -4.71
CA TYR A 45 -11.77 8.78 -4.33
C TYR A 45 -11.95 8.73 -2.82
N THR A 46 -13.07 8.19 -2.38
CA THR A 46 -13.28 7.90 -0.95
C THR A 46 -12.61 6.57 -0.65
N VAL A 47 -11.67 6.57 0.30
CA VAL A 47 -11.11 5.33 0.84
C VAL A 47 -11.75 5.11 2.20
N GLU A 48 -12.66 4.14 2.26
CA GLU A 48 -13.16 3.67 3.54
C GLU A 48 -12.01 3.00 4.32
N PRO A 49 -11.75 3.40 5.58
CA PRO A 49 -10.71 2.77 6.38
C PRO A 49 -11.10 1.31 6.64
N LYS A 50 -10.25 0.38 6.22
CA LYS A 50 -10.45 -1.04 6.53
C LYS A 50 -10.14 -1.30 8.00
N PRO A 51 -10.93 -2.14 8.70
CA PRO A 51 -10.62 -2.53 10.07
C PRO A 51 -9.26 -3.23 10.15
N PRO A 52 -8.57 -3.16 11.30
CA PRO A 52 -7.31 -3.88 11.49
C PRO A 52 -7.52 -5.38 11.29
N MET A 53 -6.53 -6.04 10.68
CA MET A 53 -6.58 -7.48 10.49
C MET A 53 -6.53 -8.21 11.84
N ALA A 54 -7.45 -9.14 12.01
CA ALA A 54 -7.55 -10.00 13.17
C ALA A 54 -7.83 -11.43 12.68
N ILE A 55 -7.23 -12.41 13.36
CA ILE A 55 -7.40 -13.84 13.06
C ILE A 55 -7.58 -14.60 14.37
N GLU A 56 -8.35 -15.68 14.30
CA GLU A 56 -8.64 -16.55 15.45
C GLU A 56 -7.57 -17.66 15.59
N PRO A 57 -7.37 -18.20 16.80
CA PRO A 57 -6.35 -19.24 17.06
C PRO A 57 -6.45 -20.44 16.13
N GLU A 58 -7.66 -20.90 15.83
CA GLU A 58 -7.93 -22.06 14.96
C GLU A 58 -7.47 -21.81 13.52
N PHE A 59 -7.55 -20.56 13.06
CA PHE A 59 -7.05 -20.18 11.74
C PHE A 59 -5.53 -20.31 11.67
N ILE A 60 -4.82 -19.95 12.73
CA ILE A 60 -3.36 -20.06 12.79
C ILE A 60 -2.93 -21.53 12.68
N VAL A 61 -3.61 -22.42 13.42
CA VAL A 61 -3.38 -23.87 13.36
C VAL A 61 -3.65 -24.41 11.95
N LYS A 62 -4.74 -23.96 11.30
CA LYS A 62 -5.07 -24.34 9.92
C LYS A 62 -3.96 -23.91 8.95
N VAL A 63 -3.50 -22.67 9.02
CA VAL A 63 -2.48 -22.12 8.10
C VAL A 63 -1.12 -22.78 8.30
N ARG A 64 -0.74 -23.10 9.55
CA ARG A 64 0.47 -23.86 9.83
C ARG A 64 0.46 -25.23 9.14
N GLY A 65 -0.72 -25.83 8.99
CA GLY A 65 -0.89 -27.12 8.32
C GLY A 65 -0.09 -28.23 9.02
N GLN A 66 0.63 -29.04 8.23
CA GLN A 66 1.43 -30.17 8.73
C GLN A 66 2.81 -29.74 9.27
N MET A 67 3.15 -28.45 9.22
CA MET A 67 4.43 -27.97 9.74
C MET A 67 4.42 -28.04 11.27
N SER A 68 5.55 -28.41 11.85
CA SER A 68 5.71 -28.28 13.31
C SER A 68 5.68 -26.80 13.71
N GLN A 69 5.28 -26.55 14.95
CA GLN A 69 5.17 -25.20 15.49
C GLN A 69 6.51 -24.44 15.42
N GLY A 70 7.61 -25.08 15.80
CA GLY A 70 8.95 -24.50 15.71
C GLY A 70 9.39 -24.16 14.28
N VAL A 71 9.08 -25.02 13.30
CA VAL A 71 9.42 -24.73 11.89
C VAL A 71 8.61 -23.54 11.38
N PHE A 72 7.29 -23.52 11.60
CA PHE A 72 6.44 -22.42 11.16
C PHE A 72 6.84 -21.08 11.81
N ALA A 73 7.09 -21.08 13.12
CA ALA A 73 7.56 -19.91 13.85
C ALA A 73 8.89 -19.38 13.30
N ARG A 74 9.84 -20.28 13.00
CA ARG A 74 11.14 -19.91 12.43
C ARG A 74 11.00 -19.29 11.03
N ARG A 75 10.14 -19.84 10.17
CA ARG A 75 9.88 -19.27 8.83
C ARG A 75 9.22 -17.89 8.93
N LEU A 76 8.36 -17.68 9.92
CA LEU A 76 7.77 -16.37 10.23
C LEU A 76 8.69 -15.43 11.02
N ARG A 77 9.89 -15.87 11.40
CA ARG A 77 10.88 -15.11 12.20
C ARG A 77 10.35 -14.65 13.57
N ILE A 78 9.53 -15.48 14.21
CA ILE A 78 9.02 -15.27 15.57
C ILE A 78 9.47 -16.41 16.49
N SER A 79 9.36 -16.21 17.80
CA SER A 79 9.61 -17.31 18.75
C SER A 79 8.50 -18.36 18.67
N GLU A 80 8.87 -19.63 18.86
CA GLU A 80 7.91 -20.73 18.97
C GLU A 80 6.92 -20.49 20.13
N SER A 81 7.38 -19.89 21.23
CA SER A 81 6.53 -19.52 22.37
C SER A 81 5.46 -18.49 22.00
N THR A 82 5.78 -17.53 21.12
CA THR A 82 4.82 -16.54 20.63
C THR A 82 3.75 -17.20 19.80
N LEU A 83 4.14 -18.04 18.83
CA LEU A 83 3.20 -18.81 18.02
C LEU A 83 2.31 -19.69 18.90
N LYS A 84 2.88 -20.30 19.97
CA LYS A 84 2.12 -21.13 20.92
C LYS A 84 1.01 -20.35 21.58
N ASN A 85 1.34 -19.17 22.08
CA ASN A 85 0.41 -18.32 22.79
C ASN A 85 -0.73 -17.87 21.87
N TRP A 86 -0.44 -17.64 20.59
CA TRP A 86 -1.46 -17.32 19.58
C TRP A 86 -2.35 -18.51 19.25
N GLU A 87 -1.79 -19.69 18.97
CA GLU A 87 -2.57 -20.92 18.68
C GLU A 87 -3.41 -21.37 19.89
N GLN A 88 -3.04 -21.00 21.11
CA GLN A 88 -3.81 -21.27 22.33
C GLN A 88 -4.75 -20.12 22.73
N GLY A 89 -4.78 -19.01 21.99
CA GLY A 89 -5.61 -17.85 22.31
C GLY A 89 -5.21 -17.10 23.58
N ARG A 90 -4.01 -17.34 24.13
CA ARG A 90 -3.49 -16.62 25.32
C ARG A 90 -3.15 -15.17 25.00
N THR A 91 -2.67 -14.93 23.78
CA THR A 91 -2.43 -13.60 23.22
C THR A 91 -2.88 -13.58 21.77
N LYS A 92 -3.08 -12.38 21.21
CA LYS A 92 -3.46 -12.20 19.80
C LYS A 92 -2.27 -11.70 18.98
N PRO A 93 -2.11 -12.14 17.72
CA PRO A 93 -1.13 -11.56 16.83
C PRO A 93 -1.45 -10.08 16.56
N PRO A 94 -0.43 -9.20 16.51
CA PRO A 94 -0.65 -7.82 16.07
C PRO A 94 -1.14 -7.81 14.61
N PRO A 95 -1.82 -6.73 14.15
CA PRO A 95 -2.41 -6.68 12.81
C PRO A 95 -1.45 -7.01 11.67
N THR A 96 -0.17 -6.62 11.78
CA THR A 96 0.87 -6.95 10.80
C THR A 96 1.18 -8.45 10.73
N ALA A 97 1.23 -9.12 11.88
CA ALA A 97 1.44 -10.58 11.92
C ALA A 97 0.19 -11.32 11.44
N ALA A 98 -1.00 -10.84 11.79
CA ALA A 98 -2.26 -11.37 11.27
C ALA A 98 -2.30 -11.28 9.73
N ALA A 99 -1.91 -10.12 9.18
CA ALA A 99 -1.76 -9.92 7.74
C ALA A 99 -0.83 -10.95 7.09
N LEU A 100 0.34 -11.17 7.70
CA LEU A 100 1.33 -12.08 7.19
C LEU A 100 0.83 -13.53 7.20
N ILE A 101 0.15 -13.95 8.27
CA ILE A 101 -0.46 -15.28 8.36
C ILE A 101 -1.57 -15.44 7.32
N MET A 102 -2.41 -14.42 7.10
CA MET A 102 -3.41 -14.43 6.03
C MET A 102 -2.78 -14.49 4.63
N MET A 103 -1.64 -13.82 4.43
CA MET A 103 -0.89 -13.93 3.18
C MET A 103 -0.37 -15.34 2.95
N VAL A 104 0.11 -16.03 4.00
CA VAL A 104 0.53 -17.43 3.88
C VAL A 104 -0.62 -18.35 3.49
N ASP A 105 -1.83 -18.15 4.04
CA ASP A 105 -3.04 -18.91 3.64
C ASP A 105 -3.38 -18.68 2.16
N LYS A 106 -3.29 -17.43 1.70
CA LYS A 106 -3.69 -17.04 0.35
C LYS A 106 -2.62 -17.27 -0.72
N PHE A 107 -1.35 -17.15 -0.35
CA PHE A 107 -0.18 -17.22 -1.21
C PHE A 107 0.86 -18.11 -0.51
N PRO A 108 0.81 -19.45 -0.72
CA PRO A 108 1.66 -20.40 0.00
C PRO A 108 3.17 -20.18 -0.17
N ASP A 109 3.58 -19.55 -1.29
CA ASP A 109 4.97 -19.14 -1.57
C ASP A 109 5.45 -17.97 -0.70
N THR A 110 4.57 -17.36 0.11
CA THR A 110 4.94 -16.27 1.04
C THR A 110 6.06 -16.67 1.98
N LEU A 111 6.06 -17.89 2.52
CA LEU A 111 7.12 -18.35 3.42
C LEU A 111 8.46 -18.49 2.70
N ASP A 112 8.44 -18.96 1.46
CA ASP A 112 9.65 -19.06 0.62
C ASP A 112 10.19 -17.65 0.30
N ARG A 113 9.29 -16.71 -0.03
CA ARG A 113 9.66 -15.30 -0.26
C ARG A 113 10.30 -14.68 0.99
N LEU A 114 9.74 -14.92 2.18
CA LEU A 114 10.29 -14.43 3.44
C LEU A 114 11.71 -14.94 3.69
N GLU A 115 12.06 -16.15 3.24
CA GLU A 115 13.43 -16.68 3.39
C GLU A 115 14.43 -15.97 2.49
N THR A 116 14.01 -15.47 1.33
CA THR A 116 14.89 -14.70 0.43
C THR A 116 15.22 -13.30 0.95
N LEU A 117 14.43 -12.76 1.88
CA LEU A 117 14.61 -11.43 2.44
C LEU A 117 15.79 -11.41 3.43
N THR A 118 16.97 -11.08 2.95
CA THR A 118 18.13 -10.75 3.80
C THR A 118 18.30 -9.23 3.83
N PRO A 119 18.49 -8.61 5.02
CA PRO A 119 18.76 -7.18 5.12
C PRO A 119 20.15 -6.82 4.56
#